data_AF-A0A7N5KFU4-F1
#
_entry.id   AF-A0A7N5KFU4-F1
#
_cell.length_a   1.000
_cell.length_b   1.000
_cell.length_c   1.000
_cell.angle_alpha   90.00
_cell.angle_beta   90.00
_cell.angle_gamma   90.00
#
_symmetry.space_group_name_H-M   'P 1'
#
loop_
_entity.id
_entity.type
_entity.pdbx_description
1 polymer ?
#
loop_
_entity_poly.entity_id
_entity_poly.type
_entity_poly.pdbx_seq_one_letter_code
_entity_poly.pdbx_strand_id
1 'polypeptide(L)'
;MGFVKVVKNKAYFKRYQVKFRRRREGKTDYYARKRLVIQDKNKYNTPKYRMIVRVTNRDIICQIAYARIEGDMIVCAAYAHELPKYGVKVGLTNYAAA
;
A
#
# COMPACT_ATOMS: atom_id res chain seq x y z
N MET A 1 11.05 -17.77 -42.11
CA MET A 1 10.75 -17.05 -40.86
C MET A 1 9.28 -16.62 -40.93
N GLY A 2 8.41 -17.19 -40.09
CA GLY A 2 6.95 -17.05 -40.23
C GLY A 2 6.44 -15.66 -39.81
N PHE A 3 5.43 -15.16 -40.50
CA PHE A 3 4.78 -13.88 -40.19
C PHE A 3 4.04 -13.97 -38.84
N VAL A 4 4.48 -13.21 -37.84
CA VAL A 4 3.81 -13.17 -36.53
C VAL A 4 2.77 -12.05 -36.53
N LYS A 5 1.50 -12.40 -36.25
CA LYS A 5 0.41 -11.42 -36.17
C LYS A 5 0.64 -10.42 -35.04
N VAL A 6 0.63 -9.13 -35.36
CA VAL A 6 0.73 -8.05 -34.38
C VAL A 6 -0.60 -7.89 -33.63
N VAL A 7 -0.65 -8.38 -32.38
CA VAL A 7 -1.84 -8.32 -31.52
C VAL A 7 -1.99 -6.93 -30.87
N LYS A 8 -0.88 -6.32 -30.42
CA LYS A 8 -0.87 -4.99 -29.77
C LYS A 8 -0.64 -3.88 -30.80
N ASN A 9 -1.67 -3.57 -31.58
CA ASN A 9 -1.63 -2.51 -32.60
C ASN A 9 -2.17 -1.16 -32.07
N LYS A 10 -2.12 -0.10 -32.89
CA LYS A 10 -2.65 1.23 -32.53
C LYS A 10 -4.13 1.18 -32.12
N ALA A 11 -4.94 0.34 -32.76
CA ALA A 11 -6.35 0.15 -32.44
C ALA A 11 -6.59 -0.56 -31.09
N TYR A 12 -5.66 -1.40 -30.64
CA TYR A 12 -5.68 -2.01 -29.31
C TYR A 12 -5.46 -0.93 -28.24
N PHE A 13 -4.41 -0.11 -28.39
CA PHE A 13 -4.10 0.93 -27.39
C PHE A 13 -5.18 2.01 -27.28
N LYS A 14 -5.89 2.32 -28.37
CA LYS A 14 -7.08 3.21 -28.33
C LYS A 14 -8.21 2.67 -27.45
N ARG A 15 -8.31 1.36 -27.26
CA ARG A 15 -9.36 0.69 -26.47
C ARG A 15 -8.88 0.21 -25.09
N TYR A 16 -7.58 0.29 -24.83
CA TYR A 16 -7.00 -0.26 -23.62
C TYR A 16 -7.30 0.66 -22.42
N GLN A 17 -8.15 0.19 -21.51
CA GLN A 17 -8.44 0.91 -20.27
C GLN A 17 -7.37 0.64 -19.21
N VAL A 18 -6.58 1.68 -18.93
CA VAL A 18 -5.49 1.63 -17.96
C VAL A 18 -6.06 1.54 -16.53
N LYS A 19 -5.60 0.55 -15.76
CA LYS A 19 -5.94 0.45 -14.33
C LYS A 19 -5.22 1.54 -13.51
N PHE A 20 -5.74 1.85 -12.31
CA PHE A 20 -5.12 2.83 -11.40
C PHE A 20 -3.63 2.57 -11.19
N ARG A 21 -2.85 3.65 -11.03
CA ARG A 21 -1.37 3.61 -10.93
C ARG A 21 -0.85 2.54 -9.96
N ARG A 22 -1.33 2.52 -8.71
CA ARG A 22 -0.86 1.56 -7.70
C ARG A 22 -1.29 0.11 -7.96
N ARG A 23 -2.35 -0.11 -8.76
CA ARG A 23 -2.75 -1.45 -9.21
C ARG A 23 -1.81 -1.96 -10.30
N ARG A 24 -1.37 -1.07 -11.20
CA ARG A 24 -0.34 -1.39 -12.21
C ARG A 24 1.01 -1.70 -11.57
N GLU A 25 1.37 -1.00 -10.50
CA GLU A 25 2.57 -1.29 -9.70
C GLU A 25 2.40 -2.51 -8.77
N GLY A 26 1.21 -3.11 -8.67
CA GLY A 26 0.95 -4.24 -7.77
C GLY A 26 0.99 -3.90 -6.26
N LYS A 27 1.12 -2.62 -5.88
CA LYS A 27 1.34 -2.20 -4.47
C LYS A 27 0.06 -2.05 -3.64
N THR A 28 -1.12 -2.12 -4.26
CA THR A 28 -2.38 -1.87 -3.56
C THR A 28 -3.52 -2.67 -4.14
N ASP A 29 -4.19 -3.42 -3.27
CA ASP A 29 -5.53 -3.91 -3.51
C ASP A 29 -6.56 -2.83 -3.13
N TYR A 30 -7.25 -2.31 -4.14
CA TYR A 30 -8.29 -1.29 -3.95
C TYR A 30 -9.57 -1.88 -3.35
N TYR A 31 -9.81 -3.18 -3.48
CA TYR A 31 -10.99 -3.82 -2.92
C TYR A 31 -10.91 -3.87 -1.39
N ALA A 32 -9.81 -4.39 -0.84
CA ALA A 32 -9.52 -4.34 0.60
C ALA A 32 -9.44 -2.89 1.12
N ARG A 33 -8.73 -2.00 0.41
CA ARG A 33 -8.60 -0.59 0.83
C ARG A 33 -9.94 0.11 0.97
N LYS A 34 -10.88 -0.11 0.02
CA LYS A 34 -12.23 0.48 0.08
C LYS A 34 -12.94 0.11 1.39
N ARG A 35 -12.91 -1.17 1.78
CA ARG A 35 -13.54 -1.66 3.01
C ARG A 35 -12.91 -1.08 4.29
N LEU A 36 -11.60 -0.88 4.28
CA LEU A 36 -10.89 -0.29 5.41
C LEU A 36 -11.20 1.21 5.57
N VAL A 37 -11.26 1.96 4.46
CA VAL A 37 -11.45 3.42 4.48
C VAL A 37 -12.90 3.83 4.70
N ILE A 38 -13.88 3.05 4.23
CA ILE A 38 -15.29 3.39 4.41
C ILE A 38 -15.63 3.54 5.89
N GLN A 39 -16.28 4.65 6.21
CA GLN A 39 -16.79 4.98 7.52
C GLN A 39 -18.26 5.37 7.39
N ASP A 40 -19.02 5.11 8.45
CA ASP A 40 -20.42 5.49 8.53
C ASP A 40 -20.56 7.00 8.38
N LYS A 41 -21.44 7.44 7.48
CA LYS A 41 -21.61 8.88 7.17
C LYS A 41 -22.16 9.70 8.34
N ASN A 42 -22.82 9.04 9.30
CA ASN A 42 -23.27 9.67 10.55
C ASN A 42 -22.11 10.13 11.44
N LYS A 43 -20.91 9.56 11.27
CA LYS A 43 -19.69 9.93 11.99
C LYS A 43 -18.95 11.02 11.23
N TYR A 44 -19.58 12.20 11.17
CA TYR A 44 -19.10 13.36 10.40
C TYR A 44 -17.68 13.76 10.77
N ASN A 45 -16.81 13.87 9.76
CA ASN A 45 -15.43 14.33 9.85
C ASN A 45 -14.52 13.62 10.88
N THR A 46 -15.03 12.59 11.57
CA THR A 46 -14.22 11.80 12.49
C THR A 46 -13.28 10.91 11.69
N PRO A 47 -11.96 10.95 11.92
CA PRO A 47 -11.02 10.14 11.16
C PRO A 47 -11.12 8.66 11.54
N LYS A 48 -11.24 7.78 10.54
CA LYS A 48 -11.06 6.33 10.73
C LYS A 48 -9.58 5.98 10.59
N TYR A 49 -8.96 5.61 11.70
CA TYR A 49 -7.57 5.16 11.74
C TYR A 49 -7.43 3.72 11.28
N ARG A 50 -6.33 3.43 10.59
CA ARG A 50 -5.93 2.09 10.18
C ARG A 50 -4.44 1.89 10.41
N MET A 51 -4.10 0.71 10.89
CA MET A 51 -2.71 0.26 10.97
C MET A 51 -2.29 -0.28 9.60
N ILE A 52 -1.19 0.23 9.07
CA ILE A 52 -0.57 -0.19 7.82
C ILE A 52 0.73 -0.89 8.18
N VAL A 53 0.72 -2.22 8.11
CA VAL A 53 1.91 -3.05 8.29
C VAL A 53 2.48 -3.39 6.91
N ARG A 54 3.77 -3.15 6.72
CA ARG A 54 4.51 -3.51 5.50
C ARG A 54 5.81 -4.20 5.91
N VAL A 55 5.90 -5.48 5.58
CA VAL A 55 7.13 -6.25 5.71
C VAL A 55 7.92 -6.08 4.42
N THR A 56 9.15 -5.61 4.54
CA THR A 56 10.13 -5.60 3.45
C THR A 56 11.19 -6.67 3.74
N ASN A 57 12.08 -6.93 2.78
CA ASN A 57 13.11 -7.96 2.95
C ASN A 57 14.10 -7.69 4.09
N ARG A 58 14.19 -6.44 4.57
CA ARG A 58 15.18 -6.04 5.58
C ARG A 58 14.58 -5.28 6.78
N ASP A 59 13.34 -4.84 6.67
CA ASP A 59 12.73 -3.93 7.65
C ASP A 59 11.22 -4.17 7.74
N ILE A 60 10.66 -3.96 8.92
CA ILE A 60 9.23 -4.00 9.19
C ILE A 60 8.78 -2.57 9.45
N ILE A 61 7.77 -2.14 8.71
CA ILE A 61 7.25 -0.77 8.76
C ILE A 61 5.81 -0.83 9.27
N CYS A 62 5.56 -0.16 10.39
CA CYS A 62 4.24 -0.03 10.99
C CYS A 62 3.84 1.44 11.02
N GLN A 63 2.70 1.77 10.42
CA GLN A 63 2.22 3.16 10.37
C GLN A 63 0.76 3.22 10.79
N ILE A 64 0.39 4.24 11.57
CA ILE A 64 -1.01 4.58 11.82
C ILE A 64 -1.38 5.72 10.88
N ALA A 65 -2.40 5.50 10.05
CA ALA A 65 -2.84 6.48 9.08
C ALA A 65 -4.36 6.61 9.04
N TYR A 66 -4.85 7.73 8.57
CA TYR A 66 -6.26 7.94 8.23
C TYR A 66 -6.37 8.56 6.83
N ALA A 67 -7.52 8.38 6.19
CA ALA A 67 -7.72 8.84 4.81
C ALA A 67 -8.26 10.28 4.79
N ARG A 68 -7.68 11.13 3.95
CA ARG A 68 -8.23 12.42 3.49
C ARG A 68 -8.43 12.39 1.98
N ILE A 69 -9.12 13.40 1.44
CA ILE A 69 -9.38 13.52 -0.01
C ILE A 69 -8.08 13.64 -0.81
N GLU A 70 -7.14 14.44 -0.31
CA GLU A 70 -5.84 14.66 -0.94
C GLU A 70 -4.93 13.42 -0.86
N GLY A 71 -5.03 12.65 0.23
CA GLY A 71 -4.16 11.51 0.49
C GLY A 71 -4.34 10.93 1.88
N ASP A 72 -3.65 9.83 2.15
CA ASP A 72 -3.58 9.29 3.52
C ASP A 72 -2.62 10.16 4.35
N MET A 73 -3.05 10.56 5.55
CA MET A 73 -2.21 11.26 6.51
C MET A 73 -1.69 10.29 7.56
N ILE A 74 -0.38 10.30 7.78
CA ILE A 74 0.30 9.45 8.77
C ILE A 74 0.31 10.19 10.11
N VAL A 75 -0.11 9.51 11.17
CA VAL A 75 -0.09 10.03 12.54
C VAL A 75 1.24 9.69 13.20
N CYS A 76 1.63 8.41 13.13
CA CYS A 76 2.90 7.92 13.63
C CYS A 76 3.41 6.79 12.73
N ALA A 77 4.73 6.60 12.77
CA ALA A 77 5.42 5.54 12.08
C ALA A 77 6.44 4.93 13.04
N ALA A 78 6.61 3.61 12.95
CA ALA A 78 7.63 2.85 13.63
C ALA A 78 8.33 1.96 12.60
N TYR A 79 9.64 1.82 12.76
CA TYR A 79 10.47 1.02 11.87
C TYR A 79 11.33 0.04 12.67
N ALA A 80 11.52 -1.18 12.16
CA ALA A 80 12.32 -2.17 12.88
C ALA A 80 13.79 -1.74 13.02
N HIS A 81 14.32 -0.93 12.09
CA HIS A 81 15.67 -0.35 12.24
C HIS A 81 15.82 0.66 13.39
N GLU A 82 14.74 1.03 14.08
CA GLU A 82 14.79 1.82 15.32
C GLU A 82 15.02 0.92 16.55
N LEU A 83 14.73 -0.38 16.46
CA LEU A 83 14.89 -1.37 17.53
C LEU A 83 16.32 -1.48 18.11
N PRO A 84 17.41 -1.28 17.35
CA PRO A 84 18.75 -1.22 17.90
C PRO A 84 18.94 -0.13 18.96
N LYS A 85 18.17 0.96 18.92
CA LYS A 85 18.17 2.01 19.96
C LYS A 85 17.59 1.50 21.29
N TYR A 86 16.77 0.45 21.23
CA TYR A 86 16.08 -0.16 22.36
C TYR A 86 16.71 -1.50 22.78
N GLY A 87 17.92 -1.81 22.31
CA GLY A 87 18.69 -2.99 22.72
C GLY A 87 18.60 -4.20 21.78
N VAL A 88 17.73 -4.17 20.76
CA VAL A 88 17.58 -5.28 19.80
C VAL A 88 18.39 -4.98 18.54
N LYS A 89 19.64 -5.45 18.52
CA LYS A 89 20.63 -5.12 17.47
C LYS A 89 20.51 -5.96 16.20
N VAL A 90 19.90 -7.14 16.27
CA VAL A 90 19.84 -8.13 15.18
C VAL A 90 18.44 -8.69 15.04
N GLY A 91 18.14 -9.28 13.87
CA GLY A 91 16.87 -9.97 13.63
C GLY A 91 15.69 -9.03 13.38
N LEU A 92 15.88 -7.95 12.61
CA LEU A 92 14.86 -6.92 12.34
C LEU A 92 13.66 -7.38 11.48
N THR A 93 13.65 -8.65 11.07
CA THR A 93 12.61 -9.27 10.24
C THR A 93 12.01 -10.53 10.88
N ASN A 94 12.40 -10.86 12.12
CA ASN A 94 11.83 -11.99 12.83
C ASN A 94 10.45 -11.63 13.42
N TYR A 95 9.74 -12.64 13.93
CA TYR A 95 8.44 -12.44 14.56
C TYR A 95 8.49 -11.50 15.78
N ALA A 96 9.61 -11.50 16.51
CA ALA A 96 9.79 -10.65 17.70
C ALA A 96 9.99 -9.17 17.35
N ALA A 97 10.45 -8.85 16.14
CA ALA A 97 10.66 -7.50 15.64
C ALA A 97 9.43 -6.92 14.93
N ALA A 98 8.39 -7.73 14.69
CA ALA A 98 7.16 -7.36 14.01
C ALA A 98 6.14 -6.74 14.98
#